data_AF-L8Y273-F1
#
_entry.id   AF-L8Y273-F1
#
_cell.length_a   1.000
_cell.length_b   1.000
_cell.length_c   1.000
_cell.angle_alpha   90.00
_cell.angle_beta   90.00
_cell.angle_gamma   90.00
#
_symmetry.space_group_name_H-M   'P 1'
#
loop_
_entity.id
_entity.type
_entity.pdbx_description
1 polymer ?
#
loop_
_entity_poly.entity_id
_entity_poly.type
_entity_poly.pdbx_seq_one_letter_code
_entity_poly.pdbx_strand_id
1 'polypeptide(L)'
;MKKLWMITTIMAVLTGCASVEQDTVVHDFTAYGKLNEPWRIVVKHDDQLEIEGVMVREGTLKVTRSAYAKGVEFSGDYDGQPLTLNIRSLKCKDSNGDETDFTATFYYGKRTYKGCAVAGAIEHADT
;
A
#
# COMPACT_ATOMS: atom_id res chain seq x y z
N MET A 1 42.22 56.57 -31.20
CA MET A 1 42.59 55.19 -30.80
C MET A 1 41.86 54.88 -29.49
N LYS A 2 40.60 54.40 -29.55
CA LYS A 2 40.19 52.99 -29.38
C LYS A 2 40.66 52.36 -28.06
N LYS A 3 39.74 52.24 -27.09
CA LYS A 3 39.38 50.98 -26.38
C LYS A 3 38.16 51.24 -25.49
N LEU A 4 36.98 50.94 -26.04
CA LEU A 4 35.75 50.76 -25.27
C LEU A 4 35.87 49.42 -24.54
N TRP A 5 35.76 49.40 -23.22
CA TRP A 5 35.56 48.18 -22.45
C TRP A 5 34.05 47.89 -22.37
N MET A 6 33.61 46.84 -23.06
CA MET A 6 32.29 46.26 -22.85
C MET A 6 32.35 45.39 -21.59
N ILE A 7 31.57 45.76 -20.58
CA ILE A 7 31.30 44.91 -19.41
C ILE A 7 30.07 44.07 -19.77
N THR A 8 30.29 42.78 -20.04
CA THR A 8 29.23 41.81 -20.30
C THR A 8 28.66 41.35 -18.96
N THR A 9 27.47 41.83 -18.61
CA THR A 9 26.70 41.35 -17.46
C THR A 9 26.23 39.92 -17.73
N ILE A 10 26.77 38.94 -17.01
CA ILE A 10 26.30 37.56 -17.02
C ILE A 10 25.02 37.50 -16.19
N MET A 11 23.89 37.27 -16.85
CA MET A 11 22.60 37.00 -16.22
C MET A 11 22.59 35.53 -15.76
N ALA A 12 22.72 35.30 -14.46
CA ALA A 12 22.61 33.96 -13.89
C ALA A 12 21.13 33.54 -13.91
N VAL A 13 20.78 32.59 -14.79
CA VAL A 13 19.47 31.93 -14.77
C VAL A 13 19.48 30.94 -13.61
N LEU A 14 18.76 31.26 -12.53
CA LEU A 14 18.47 30.32 -11.45
C LEU A 14 17.48 29.27 -11.99
N THR A 15 18.02 28.19 -12.54
CA THR A 15 17.25 26.95 -12.76
C THR A 15 16.91 26.39 -11.39
N GLY A 16 15.66 26.60 -10.94
CA GLY A 16 15.14 25.95 -9.74
C GLY A 16 15.16 24.44 -9.94
N CYS A 17 15.92 23.73 -9.11
CA CYS A 17 15.75 22.30 -8.95
C CYS A 17 14.35 22.06 -8.36
N ALA A 18 13.41 21.60 -9.18
CA ALA A 18 12.20 20.97 -8.67
C ALA A 18 12.65 19.70 -7.93
N SER A 19 12.68 19.75 -6.61
CA SER A 19 12.90 18.56 -5.79
C SER A 19 11.67 17.69 -5.96
N VAL A 20 11.82 16.54 -6.62
CA VAL A 20 10.77 15.51 -6.68
C VAL A 20 10.62 14.97 -5.26
N GLU A 21 9.56 15.39 -4.58
CA GLU A 21 9.17 14.83 -3.29
C GLU A 21 8.78 13.38 -3.54
N GLN A 22 9.66 12.44 -3.21
CA GLN A 22 9.34 11.02 -3.28
C GLN A 22 8.25 10.76 -2.23
N ASP A 23 7.08 10.35 -2.69
CA ASP A 23 6.03 9.87 -1.81
C ASP A 23 6.52 8.61 -1.09
N THR A 24 6.90 8.76 0.18
CA THR A 24 7.37 7.65 1.02
C THR A 24 6.21 6.83 1.59
N VAL A 25 4.96 7.21 1.31
CA VAL A 25 3.78 6.51 1.81
C VAL A 25 3.54 5.26 0.97
N VAL A 26 3.46 4.11 1.64
CA VAL A 26 3.01 2.88 0.99
C VAL A 26 1.50 2.95 0.80
N HIS A 27 1.07 2.88 -0.45
CA HIS A 27 -0.35 2.84 -0.82
C HIS A 27 -0.80 1.42 -1.16
N ASP A 28 0.10 0.62 -1.72
CA ASP A 28 -0.22 -0.71 -2.21
C ASP A 28 0.23 -1.77 -1.22
N PHE A 29 -0.60 -2.79 -1.02
CA PHE A 29 -0.31 -3.88 -0.10
C PHE A 29 -0.79 -5.21 -0.63
N THR A 30 -0.10 -6.28 -0.27
CA THR A 30 -0.61 -7.64 -0.39
C THR A 30 -0.68 -8.24 1.00
N ALA A 31 -1.90 -8.49 1.48
CA ALA A 31 -2.18 -9.10 2.77
C ALA A 31 -2.66 -10.53 2.59
N TYR A 32 -2.23 -11.45 3.44
CA TYR A 32 -2.55 -12.86 3.30
C TYR A 32 -2.60 -13.62 4.62
N GLY A 33 -3.47 -14.62 4.65
CA GLY A 33 -3.69 -15.53 5.78
C GLY A 33 -2.65 -16.64 5.87
N LYS A 34 -2.80 -17.46 6.92
CA LYS A 34 -1.96 -18.65 7.15
C LYS A 34 -2.45 -19.84 6.34
N LEU A 35 -1.61 -20.86 6.16
CA LEU A 35 -1.93 -22.07 5.39
C LEU A 35 -3.23 -22.78 5.82
N ASN A 36 -3.59 -22.72 7.10
CA ASN A 36 -4.79 -23.35 7.64
C ASN A 36 -6.06 -22.49 7.54
N GLU A 37 -5.92 -21.21 7.18
CA GLU A 37 -7.02 -20.26 6.97
C GLU A 37 -6.63 -19.29 5.84
N PRO A 38 -6.52 -19.78 4.60
CA PRO A 38 -5.96 -19.01 3.49
C PRO A 38 -6.96 -17.97 2.98
N TRP A 39 -6.46 -16.74 2.86
CA TRP A 39 -7.10 -15.62 2.21
C TRP A 39 -6.00 -14.72 1.66
N ARG A 40 -6.30 -13.96 0.62
CA ARG A 40 -5.42 -12.95 0.04
C ARG A 40 -6.22 -11.71 -0.28
N ILE A 41 -5.65 -10.55 0.03
CA ILE A 41 -6.22 -9.26 -0.30
C ILE A 41 -5.11 -8.40 -0.92
N VAL A 42 -5.36 -7.89 -2.12
CA VAL A 42 -4.47 -6.97 -2.83
C VAL A 42 -5.09 -5.59 -2.76
N VAL A 43 -4.37 -4.62 -2.20
CA VAL A 43 -4.75 -3.21 -2.18
C VAL A 43 -3.93 -2.48 -3.22
N LYS A 44 -4.62 -1.75 -4.11
CA LYS A 44 -4.04 -0.94 -5.18
C LYS A 44 -4.09 0.55 -4.83
N HIS A 45 -3.28 1.33 -5.54
CA HIS A 45 -2.99 2.75 -5.27
C HIS A 45 -4.21 3.67 -5.22
N ASP A 46 -5.34 3.22 -5.77
CA ASP A 46 -6.59 3.95 -5.78
C ASP A 46 -7.59 3.45 -4.73
N ASP A 47 -7.14 2.83 -3.64
CA ASP A 47 -8.03 2.27 -2.62
C ASP A 47 -9.03 1.24 -3.20
N GLN A 48 -8.63 0.55 -4.27
CA GLN A 48 -9.30 -0.68 -4.70
C GLN A 48 -8.68 -1.88 -4.00
N LEU A 49 -9.56 -2.71 -3.48
CA LEU A 49 -9.23 -3.92 -2.77
C LEU A 49 -9.75 -5.11 -3.57
N GLU A 50 -8.85 -6.00 -3.97
CA GLU A 50 -9.18 -7.28 -4.60
C GLU A 50 -9.06 -8.39 -3.57
N ILE A 51 -10.12 -9.17 -3.43
CA ILE A 51 -10.22 -10.26 -2.47
C ILE A 51 -10.12 -11.57 -3.23
N GLU A 52 -9.25 -12.45 -2.76
CA GLU A 52 -9.11 -13.82 -3.21
C GLU A 52 -9.09 -14.79 -2.02
N GLY A 53 -9.75 -15.93 -2.14
CA GLY A 53 -9.69 -16.97 -1.10
C GLY A 53 -10.91 -17.89 -1.06
N VAL A 54 -10.73 -19.05 -0.45
CA VAL A 54 -11.77 -20.10 -0.39
C VAL A 54 -12.96 -19.71 0.50
N MET A 55 -12.76 -18.74 1.40
CA MET A 55 -13.70 -18.39 2.48
C MET A 55 -14.60 -17.19 2.16
N VAL A 56 -14.34 -16.50 1.04
CA VAL A 56 -15.02 -15.29 0.62
C VAL A 56 -15.18 -15.32 -0.90
N ARG A 57 -16.25 -14.72 -1.43
CA ARG A 57 -16.39 -14.60 -2.88
C ARG A 57 -15.28 -13.69 -3.39
N GLU A 58 -14.67 -14.06 -4.52
CA GLU A 58 -13.66 -13.23 -5.17
C GLU A 58 -14.30 -11.97 -5.75
N GLY A 59 -13.59 -10.86 -5.70
CA GLY A 59 -14.02 -9.64 -6.37
C GLY A 59 -13.30 -8.39 -5.89
N THR A 60 -13.69 -7.28 -6.50
CA THR A 60 -13.09 -5.98 -6.28
C THR A 60 -14.07 -5.07 -5.53
N LEU A 61 -13.54 -4.30 -4.58
CA LEU A 61 -14.29 -3.34 -3.80
C LEU A 61 -13.52 -2.02 -3.69
N LYS A 62 -14.22 -0.90 -3.86
CA LYS A 62 -13.70 0.41 -3.46
C LYS A 62 -13.82 0.56 -1.95
N VAL A 63 -12.71 0.85 -1.29
CA VAL A 63 -12.65 1.02 0.17
C VAL A 63 -12.31 2.44 0.55
N THR A 64 -12.61 2.79 1.81
CA THR A 64 -12.15 4.03 2.44
C THR A 64 -10.84 3.75 3.16
N ARG A 65 -9.80 4.51 2.81
CA ARG A 65 -8.49 4.45 3.47
C ARG A 65 -8.41 5.41 4.66
N SER A 66 -7.93 4.92 5.79
CA SER A 66 -7.64 5.68 7.00
C SER A 66 -6.24 5.35 7.49
N ALA A 67 -5.28 6.22 7.15
CA ALA A 67 -3.89 6.08 7.58
C ALA A 67 -3.70 6.65 8.99
N TYR A 68 -2.85 6.01 9.79
CA TYR A 68 -2.52 6.44 11.14
C TYR A 68 -1.05 6.12 11.47
N ALA A 69 -0.55 6.61 12.60
CA ALA A 69 0.87 6.57 12.94
C ALA A 69 1.52 5.16 12.98
N LYS A 70 0.72 4.09 13.03
CA LYS A 70 1.21 2.70 13.14
C LYS A 70 0.70 1.79 12.01
N GLY A 71 0.09 2.35 10.97
CA GLY A 71 -0.49 1.54 9.91
C GLY A 71 -1.57 2.24 9.12
N VAL A 72 -2.40 1.42 8.48
CA VAL A 72 -3.51 1.86 7.64
C VAL A 72 -4.68 0.91 7.84
N GLU A 73 -5.87 1.48 7.80
CA GLU A 73 -7.12 0.73 7.77
C GLU A 73 -7.86 1.00 6.47
N PHE A 74 -8.40 -0.06 5.88
CA PHE A 74 -9.27 -0.03 4.73
C PHE A 74 -10.62 -0.58 5.13
N SER A 75 -11.69 0.19 4.93
CA SER A 75 -13.04 -0.20 5.32
C SER A 75 -14.04 -0.06 4.17
N GLY A 76 -15.04 -0.93 4.16
CA GLY A 76 -16.10 -0.92 3.15
C GLY A 76 -17.22 -1.90 3.49
N ASP A 77 -18.17 -2.01 2.56
CA ASP A 77 -19.20 -3.05 2.58
C ASP A 77 -18.95 -3.99 1.40
N TYR A 78 -18.87 -5.29 1.66
CA TYR A 78 -18.74 -6.32 0.64
C TYR A 78 -19.87 -7.32 0.82
N ASP A 79 -20.73 -7.45 -0.20
CA ASP A 79 -21.86 -8.38 -0.19
C ASP A 79 -22.83 -8.16 1.00
N GLY A 80 -23.05 -6.90 1.40
CA GLY A 80 -23.90 -6.54 2.54
C GLY A 80 -23.30 -6.89 3.90
N GLN A 81 -22.00 -7.20 3.95
CA GLN A 81 -21.25 -7.40 5.18
C GLN A 81 -20.19 -6.33 5.34
N PRO A 82 -20.02 -5.78 6.56
CA PRO A 82 -18.92 -4.87 6.84
C PRO A 82 -17.59 -5.61 6.66
N LEU A 83 -16.70 -4.94 5.95
CA LEU A 83 -15.35 -5.39 5.66
C LEU A 83 -14.35 -4.39 6.23
N THR A 84 -13.32 -4.88 6.89
CA THR A 84 -12.20 -4.05 7.34
C THR A 84 -10.88 -4.81 7.22
N LEU A 85 -9.90 -4.22 6.56
CA LEU A 85 -8.53 -4.69 6.55
C LEU A 85 -7.67 -3.69 7.32
N ASN A 86 -7.08 -4.13 8.43
CA ASN A 86 -6.15 -3.33 9.22
C ASN A 86 -4.73 -3.85 9.01
N ILE A 87 -3.85 -3.01 8.47
CA ILE A 87 -2.44 -3.32 8.25
C ILE A 87 -1.61 -2.48 9.21
N ARG A 88 -0.80 -3.14 10.05
CA ARG A 88 0.04 -2.51 11.05
C ARG A 88 1.51 -2.64 10.66
N SER A 89 2.28 -1.57 10.89
CA SER A 89 3.74 -1.55 10.82
C SER A 89 4.33 -2.33 12.00
N LEU A 90 4.19 -3.65 11.94
CA LEU A 90 4.60 -4.61 12.95
C LEU A 90 5.03 -5.89 12.23
N LYS A 91 6.23 -6.36 12.53
CA LYS A 91 6.76 -7.60 11.96
C LYS A 91 5.82 -8.77 12.13
N CYS A 92 5.64 -9.54 11.07
CA CYS A 92 4.82 -10.75 11.04
C CYS A 92 5.65 -11.94 10.58
N LYS A 93 5.47 -13.09 11.21
CA LYS A 93 6.08 -14.35 10.76
C LYS A 93 5.02 -15.17 10.05
N ASP A 94 5.23 -15.45 8.77
CA ASP A 94 4.26 -16.16 7.95
C ASP A 94 4.29 -17.68 8.17
N SER A 95 3.51 -18.41 7.38
CA SER A 95 3.44 -19.88 7.50
C SER A 95 4.68 -20.62 6.97
N ASN A 96 5.49 -20.00 6.13
CA ASN A 96 6.77 -20.53 5.66
C ASN A 96 7.90 -20.25 6.67
N GLY A 97 7.66 -19.32 7.59
CA GLY A 97 8.61 -18.91 8.62
C GLY A 97 9.38 -17.63 8.26
N ASP A 98 9.01 -16.98 7.16
CA ASP A 98 9.61 -15.73 6.71
C ASP A 98 9.06 -14.54 7.52
N GLU A 99 9.91 -13.54 7.77
CA GLU A 99 9.49 -12.28 8.39
C GLU A 99 9.06 -11.26 7.33
N THR A 100 7.89 -10.67 7.51
CA THR A 100 7.41 -9.51 6.75
C THR A 100 7.33 -8.27 7.62
N ASP A 101 7.32 -7.10 7.01
CA ASP A 101 7.30 -5.81 7.73
C ASP A 101 5.93 -5.46 8.33
N PHE A 102 4.86 -6.15 7.92
CA PHE A 102 3.50 -5.79 8.28
C PHE A 102 2.67 -6.97 8.79
N THR A 103 1.86 -6.68 9.80
CA THR A 103 0.83 -7.58 10.32
C THR A 103 -0.52 -7.16 9.77
N ALA A 104 -1.29 -8.11 9.24
CA ALA A 104 -2.63 -7.86 8.72
C ALA A 104 -3.69 -8.49 9.62
N THR A 105 -4.79 -7.78 9.83
CA THR A 105 -6.00 -8.34 10.42
C THR A 105 -7.18 -8.00 9.52
N PHE A 106 -7.86 -9.04 9.04
CA PHE A 106 -8.99 -8.94 8.16
C PHE A 106 -10.27 -9.28 8.92
N TYR A 107 -11.21 -8.36 8.92
CA TYR A 107 -12.53 -8.48 9.52
C TYR A 107 -13.57 -8.57 8.40
N TYR A 108 -14.40 -9.59 8.45
CA TYR A 108 -15.50 -9.76 7.50
C TYR A 108 -16.74 -10.29 8.22
N GLY A 109 -17.79 -9.49 8.23
CA GLY A 109 -18.99 -9.76 9.03
C GLY A 109 -18.65 -9.86 10.53
N LYS A 110 -18.76 -11.07 11.10
CA LYS A 110 -18.45 -11.35 12.53
C LYS A 110 -17.14 -12.13 12.75
N ARG A 111 -16.37 -12.36 11.69
CA ARG A 111 -15.14 -13.17 11.73
C ARG A 111 -13.91 -12.28 11.68
N THR A 112 -12.83 -12.77 12.29
CA THR A 112 -11.53 -12.11 12.32
C THR A 112 -10.47 -13.09 11.87
N TYR A 113 -9.73 -12.69 10.85
CA TYR A 113 -8.70 -13.46 10.20
C TYR A 113 -7.36 -12.77 10.39
N LYS A 114 -6.37 -13.51 10.86
CA LYS A 114 -5.01 -12.98 11.09
C LYS A 114 -4.10 -13.35 9.94
N GLY A 115 -3.23 -12.44 9.57
CA GLY A 115 -2.32 -12.60 8.45
C GLY A 115 -1.09 -11.72 8.54
N CYS A 116 -0.25 -11.85 7.52
CA CYS A 116 0.88 -10.96 7.27
C CYS A 116 0.56 -10.07 6.07
N ALA A 117 1.33 -9.01 5.89
CA ALA A 117 1.29 -8.21 4.68
C ALA A 117 2.69 -7.79 4.23
N VAL A 118 2.79 -7.46 2.95
CA VAL A 118 3.96 -6.87 2.28
C VAL A 118 3.53 -5.61 1.53
N ALA A 119 4.47 -4.70 1.30
CA ALA A 119 4.25 -3.56 0.44
C ALA A 119 4.19 -3.99 -1.04
N GLY A 120 3.34 -3.34 -1.82
CA GLY A 120 3.13 -3.62 -3.24
C GLY A 120 1.90 -4.48 -3.52
N ALA A 121 1.27 -4.22 -4.67
CA ALA A 121 0.17 -5.00 -5.20
C ALA A 121 0.74 -6.20 -5.99
N ILE A 122 0.74 -7.37 -5.38
CA ILE A 122 1.20 -8.62 -6.00
C ILE A 122 -0.05 -9.35 -6.49
N GLU A 123 -0.45 -9.05 -7.72
CA GLU A 123 -1.72 -9.52 -8.31
C GLU A 123 -1.74 -11.03 -8.58
N HIS A 124 -0.58 -11.69 -8.63
CA HIS A 124 -0.48 -13.14 -8.70
C HIS A 124 0.91 -13.60 -8.26
N ALA A 125 1.00 -14.68 -7.51
CA ALA A 125 2.21 -15.50 -7.53
C ALA A 125 2.12 -16.36 -8.79
N ASP A 126 3.13 -16.30 -9.67
CA ASP A 126 3.25 -17.26 -10.77
C ASP A 126 3.21 -18.68 -10.17
N THR A 127 2.15 -19.44 -10.47
CA THR A 127 2.10 -20.89 -10.24
C THR A 127 2.60 -21.62 -11.46
#